data_AF-A0A3P3R9B9-F1
#
_entry.id   AF-A0A3P3R9B9-F1
#
_cell.length_a   1.000
_cell.length_b   1.000
_cell.length_c   1.000
_cell.angle_alpha   90.00
_cell.angle_beta   90.00
_cell.angle_gamma   90.00
#
_symmetry.space_group_name_H-M   'P 1'
#
loop_
_entity.id
_entity.type
_entity.pdbx_description
1 polymer ?
#
loop_
_entity_poly.entity_id
_entity_poly.type
_entity_poly.pdbx_seq_one_letter_code
_entity_poly.pdbx_strand_id
1 'polypeptide(L)'
;MPPRPVTEWPDRPVTRSEIQTDLDPIDAIDHLPLDETVVGIWGVTQGQIQRGSIPEEVSDTAIVDFVLETPTEYRMYSYVQHDRTTQWVTYEAEEKRTEGGDKFESILQEYTLLAGNSDIDRVE
;
A
#
# COMPACT_ATOMS: atom_id res chain seq x y z
N MET A 1 -12.46 -4.91 -9.98
CA MET A 1 -12.56 -3.89 -11.07
C MET A 1 -11.18 -3.54 -11.63
N PRO A 2 -11.06 -2.75 -12.72
CA PRO A 2 -9.76 -2.19 -13.11
C PRO A 2 -9.19 -1.22 -12.05
N PRO A 3 -7.85 -1.09 -11.95
CA PRO A 3 -7.21 -0.13 -11.05
C PRO A 3 -7.61 1.31 -11.40
N ARG A 4 -7.68 2.18 -10.39
CA ARG A 4 -8.04 3.60 -10.56
C ARG A 4 -6.88 4.51 -10.16
N PRO A 5 -6.50 5.51 -10.95
CA PRO A 5 -5.48 6.49 -10.56
C PRO A 5 -5.80 7.18 -9.24
N VAL A 6 -4.77 7.47 -8.45
CA VAL A 6 -4.87 8.23 -7.20
C VAL A 6 -4.08 9.53 -7.34
N THR A 7 -4.81 10.65 -7.44
CA THR A 7 -4.22 11.98 -7.69
C THR A 7 -3.72 12.68 -6.43
N GLU A 8 -4.04 12.13 -5.26
CA GLU A 8 -3.69 12.69 -3.95
C GLU A 8 -2.31 12.21 -3.47
N TRP A 9 -1.73 11.23 -4.17
CA TRP A 9 -0.43 10.67 -3.86
C TRP A 9 0.69 11.40 -4.61
N PRO A 10 1.92 11.40 -4.08
CA PRO A 10 3.07 11.97 -4.79
C PRO A 10 3.25 11.33 -6.17
N ASP A 11 3.68 12.11 -7.17
CA ASP A 11 4.02 11.62 -8.53
C ASP A 11 5.30 10.77 -8.57
N ARG A 12 5.68 10.15 -7.46
CA ARG A 12 6.85 9.30 -7.30
C ARG A 12 6.60 8.20 -6.27
N PRO A 13 7.39 7.11 -6.31
CA PRO A 13 7.45 6.16 -5.22
C PRO A 13 7.79 6.83 -3.89
N VAL A 14 7.22 6.31 -2.81
CA VAL A 14 7.49 6.77 -1.46
C VAL A 14 8.58 5.91 -0.83
N THR A 15 9.34 6.48 0.09
CA THR A 15 10.33 5.74 0.87
C THR A 15 9.79 5.37 2.24
N ARG A 16 10.41 4.35 2.86
CA ARG A 16 10.10 3.93 4.22
C ARG A 16 10.23 5.09 5.23
N SER A 17 11.22 5.96 5.04
CA SER A 17 11.45 7.10 5.93
C SER A 17 10.34 8.13 5.85
N GLU A 18 9.81 8.40 4.66
CA GLU A 18 8.69 9.33 4.45
C GLU A 18 7.42 8.81 5.13
N ILE A 19 7.17 7.50 5.04
CA ILE A 19 6.04 6.82 5.71
C ILE A 19 6.13 6.87 7.24
N GLN A 20 7.33 6.97 7.81
CA GLN A 20 7.54 7.01 9.26
C GLN A 20 7.75 8.42 9.83
N THR A 21 8.07 9.42 8.99
CA THR A 21 8.53 10.75 9.44
C THR A 21 7.59 11.88 9.06
N ASP A 22 7.14 11.93 7.80
CA ASP A 22 6.34 13.04 7.26
C ASP A 22 4.87 12.66 7.11
N LEU A 23 4.62 11.39 6.83
CA LEU A 23 3.35 10.76 7.07
C LEU A 23 3.38 10.40 8.55
N ASP A 24 2.87 11.25 9.45
CA ASP A 24 2.22 10.66 10.61
C ASP A 24 1.15 9.77 9.95
N PRO A 25 1.31 8.44 10.01
CA PRO A 25 0.63 7.51 9.11
C PRO A 25 -0.89 7.62 9.23
N ILE A 26 -1.38 8.35 10.23
CA ILE A 26 -2.78 8.64 10.49
C ILE A 26 -3.19 10.02 9.92
N ASP A 27 -2.37 11.07 10.00
CA ASP A 27 -2.74 12.44 9.56
C ASP A 27 -2.64 12.64 8.05
N ALA A 28 -1.65 12.06 7.36
CA ALA A 28 -1.58 12.16 5.91
C ALA A 28 -2.64 11.30 5.20
N ILE A 29 -3.20 10.33 5.93
CA ILE A 29 -4.32 9.49 5.52
C ILE A 29 -5.68 10.13 5.85
N ASP A 30 -5.72 11.12 6.74
CA ASP A 30 -6.94 11.89 7.06
C ASP A 30 -7.53 12.59 5.80
N HIS A 31 -6.69 12.80 4.78
CA HIS A 31 -7.13 13.29 3.47
C HIS A 31 -7.65 12.19 2.52
N LEU A 32 -7.31 10.92 2.77
CA LEU A 32 -7.91 9.83 2.01
C LEU A 32 -9.36 9.65 2.48
N PRO A 33 -10.32 9.40 1.58
CA PRO A 33 -11.71 9.15 1.94
C PRO A 33 -11.85 7.76 2.59
N LEU A 34 -11.26 7.59 3.76
CA LEU A 34 -11.47 6.45 4.63
C LEU A 34 -12.56 6.83 5.63
N ASP A 35 -13.60 6.01 5.73
CA ASP A 35 -14.60 6.14 6.78
C ASP A 35 -14.07 5.66 8.15
N GLU A 36 -12.83 5.16 8.20
CA GLU A 36 -12.23 4.49 9.36
C GLU A 36 -10.74 4.82 9.55
N THR A 37 -10.29 4.77 10.80
CA THR A 37 -8.90 4.97 11.20
C THR A 37 -8.01 3.83 10.68
N VAL A 38 -6.84 4.16 10.13
CA VAL A 38 -5.83 3.16 9.74
C VAL A 38 -5.14 2.59 10.97
N VAL A 39 -5.10 1.26 11.05
CA VAL A 39 -4.45 0.50 12.13
C VAL A 39 -3.07 -0.01 11.72
N GLY A 40 -2.81 -0.15 10.42
CA GLY A 40 -1.53 -0.63 9.88
C GLY A 40 -1.26 -0.12 8.48
N ILE A 41 0.00 0.24 8.22
CA ILE A 41 0.50 0.50 6.86
C ILE A 41 1.51 -0.58 6.53
N TRP A 42 1.20 -1.38 5.52
CA TRP A 42 2.05 -2.44 5.01
C TRP A 42 2.64 -2.03 3.69
N GLY A 43 3.89 -2.34 3.41
CA GLY A 43 4.45 -2.05 2.10
C GLY A 43 5.56 -2.99 1.70
N VAL A 44 5.81 -2.99 0.39
CA VAL A 44 6.79 -3.83 -0.26
C VAL A 44 7.62 -2.98 -1.21
N THR A 45 8.91 -3.23 -1.20
CA THR A 45 9.86 -2.52 -2.03
C THR A 45 9.97 -3.14 -3.42
N GLN A 46 10.43 -2.37 -4.40
CA GLN A 46 10.70 -2.90 -5.75
C GLN A 46 11.72 -4.05 -5.73
N GLY A 47 12.72 -4.00 -4.85
CA GLY A 47 13.70 -5.07 -4.71
C GLY A 47 13.12 -6.37 -4.15
N GLN A 48 11.99 -6.30 -3.43
CA GLN A 48 11.28 -7.48 -2.91
C GLN A 48 10.36 -8.10 -3.96
N ILE A 49 9.74 -7.29 -4.83
CA ILE A 49 8.83 -7.77 -5.88
C ILE A 49 9.25 -7.27 -7.26
N GLN A 50 9.67 -8.20 -8.14
CA GLN A 50 9.96 -7.85 -9.53
C GLN A 50 8.65 -7.71 -10.32
N ARG A 51 8.03 -6.51 -10.28
CA ARG A 51 6.91 -6.16 -11.16
C ARG A 51 7.44 -5.51 -12.44
N GLY A 52 7.23 -6.16 -13.58
CA GLY A 52 7.59 -5.62 -14.89
C GLY A 52 6.84 -4.35 -15.30
N SER A 53 5.83 -3.94 -14.53
CA SER A 53 5.08 -2.69 -14.71
C SER A 53 5.71 -1.49 -13.99
N ILE A 54 6.84 -1.67 -13.31
CA ILE A 54 7.55 -0.58 -12.61
C ILE A 54 8.74 -0.16 -13.47
N PRO A 55 8.97 1.15 -13.69
CA PRO A 55 10.14 1.62 -14.43
C PRO A 55 11.46 1.17 -13.78
N GLU A 56 12.45 0.80 -14.59
CA GLU A 56 13.78 0.36 -14.13
C GLU A 56 14.56 1.46 -13.36
N GLU A 57 14.15 2.71 -13.51
CA GLU A 57 14.70 3.88 -12.84
C GLU A 57 14.20 4.07 -11.40
N VAL A 58 13.20 3.30 -10.97
CA VAL A 58 12.77 3.27 -9.56
C VAL A 58 13.81 2.49 -8.74
N SER A 59 14.11 3.00 -7.53
CA SER A 59 15.07 2.39 -6.62
C SER A 59 14.54 1.08 -6.05
N ASP A 60 15.40 0.06 -5.91
CA ASP A 60 15.07 -1.20 -5.25
C ASP A 60 14.55 -1.03 -3.81
N THR A 61 14.91 0.07 -3.15
CA THR A 61 14.45 0.38 -1.78
C THR A 61 13.17 1.21 -1.74
N ALA A 62 12.64 1.63 -2.89
CA ALA A 62 11.41 2.40 -2.96
C ALA A 62 10.21 1.50 -2.72
N ILE A 63 9.24 1.99 -1.95
CA ILE A 63 7.96 1.30 -1.73
C ILE A 63 7.10 1.51 -2.97
N VAL A 64 6.68 0.39 -3.56
CA VAL A 64 5.96 0.36 -4.84
C VAL A 64 4.58 -0.26 -4.72
N ASP A 65 4.34 -1.12 -3.73
CA ASP A 65 2.99 -1.39 -3.26
C ASP A 65 2.90 -1.09 -1.76
N PHE A 66 1.77 -0.56 -1.33
CA PHE A 66 1.41 -0.52 0.08
C PHE A 66 -0.08 -0.79 0.27
N VAL A 67 -0.42 -1.31 1.44
CA VAL A 67 -1.77 -1.62 1.86
C VAL A 67 -2.06 -0.86 3.13
N LEU A 68 -3.16 -0.11 3.11
CA LEU A 68 -3.75 0.48 4.29
C LEU A 68 -4.70 -0.52 4.90
N GLU A 69 -4.47 -0.84 6.16
CA GLU A 69 -5.33 -1.69 6.94
C GLU A 69 -6.21 -0.84 7.85
N THR A 70 -7.52 -1.03 7.77
CA THR A 70 -8.51 -0.50 8.71
C THR A 70 -9.07 -1.65 9.57
N PRO A 71 -9.92 -1.39 10.56
CA PRO A 71 -10.58 -2.45 11.33
C PRO A 71 -11.43 -3.41 10.48
N THR A 72 -11.90 -2.98 9.31
CA THR A 72 -12.88 -3.69 8.49
C THR A 72 -12.37 -4.05 7.09
N GLU A 73 -11.39 -3.32 6.56
CA GLU A 73 -10.99 -3.40 5.15
C GLU A 73 -9.46 -3.32 4.97
N TYR A 74 -9.03 -3.81 3.81
CA TYR A 74 -7.71 -3.57 3.23
C TYR A 74 -7.85 -2.69 2.00
N ARG A 75 -7.01 -1.67 1.86
CA ARG A 75 -6.95 -0.82 0.66
C ARG A 75 -5.56 -0.84 0.06
N MET A 76 -5.45 -1.41 -1.14
CA MET A 76 -4.18 -1.58 -1.83
C MET A 76 -3.91 -0.45 -2.81
N TYR A 77 -2.67 0.00 -2.80
CA TYR A 77 -2.14 0.99 -3.70
C TYR A 77 -0.84 0.49 -4.32
N SER A 78 -0.69 0.71 -5.62
CA SER A 78 0.51 0.32 -6.36
C SER A 78 0.99 1.46 -7.24
N TYR A 79 2.30 1.70 -7.24
CA TYR A 79 2.95 2.60 -8.18
C TYR A 79 3.34 1.82 -9.42
N VAL A 80 2.60 2.03 -10.51
CA VAL A 80 2.75 1.25 -11.74
C VAL A 80 2.73 2.16 -12.96
N GLN A 81 3.33 1.67 -14.04
CA GLN A 81 3.12 2.23 -15.37
C GLN A 81 1.68 1.97 -15.79
N HIS A 82 0.87 3.02 -15.83
CA HIS A 82 -0.51 2.99 -16.27
C HIS A 82 -0.65 3.85 -17.54
N ASP A 83 -0.94 3.21 -18.67
CA ASP A 83 -0.90 3.81 -20.00
C ASP A 83 0.48 4.39 -20.37
N ARG A 84 0.63 5.72 -20.32
CA ARG A 84 1.84 6.46 -20.70
C ARG A 84 2.52 7.15 -19.52
N THR A 85 1.99 6.99 -18.32
CA THR A 85 2.47 7.66 -17.11
C THR A 85 2.61 6.65 -15.99
N THR A 86 3.69 6.77 -15.22
CA THR A 86 3.85 6.01 -13.98
C THR A 86 3.15 6.79 -12.88
N GLN A 87 2.21 6.15 -12.19
CA GLN A 87 1.38 6.81 -11.19
C GLN A 87 0.89 5.81 -10.15
N TRP A 88 0.44 6.32 -9.01
CA TRP A 88 -0.26 5.51 -8.03
C TRP A 88 -1.64 5.14 -8.52
N VAL A 89 -1.99 3.87 -8.35
CA VAL A 89 -3.33 3.36 -8.58
C VAL A 89 -3.84 2.67 -7.32
N THR A 90 -5.12 2.80 -7.05
CA THR A 90 -5.82 2.04 -6.01
C THR A 90 -6.59 0.90 -6.63
N TYR A 91 -6.62 -0.21 -5.91
CA TYR A 91 -7.58 -1.28 -6.14
C TYR A 91 -8.80 -1.03 -5.25
N GLU A 92 -9.89 -1.75 -5.50
CA GLU A 92 -11.05 -1.67 -4.63
C GLU A 92 -10.67 -2.11 -3.21
N ALA A 93 -11.38 -1.55 -2.22
CA ALA A 93 -11.24 -2.01 -0.86
C ALA A 93 -11.71 -3.47 -0.76
N GLU A 94 -11.00 -4.26 0.04
CA GLU A 94 -11.35 -5.65 0.29
C GLU A 94 -11.71 -5.81 1.77
N GLU A 95 -12.91 -6.30 2.05
CA GLU A 95 -13.40 -6.49 3.41
C GLU A 95 -12.67 -7.67 4.09
N LYS A 96 -12.24 -7.51 5.35
CA LYS A 96 -11.47 -8.51 6.10
C LYS A 96 -12.19 -9.84 6.32
N ARG A 97 -13.54 -9.84 6.34
CA ARG A 97 -14.36 -11.03 6.61
C ARG A 97 -14.91 -11.68 5.34
N THR A 98 -14.23 -11.49 4.21
CA THR A 98 -14.53 -12.12 2.92
C THR A 98 -13.39 -13.07 2.53
N GLU A 99 -13.62 -13.92 1.53
CA GLU A 99 -12.56 -14.73 0.92
C GLU A 99 -11.42 -13.88 0.35
N GLY A 100 -11.70 -12.63 -0.04
CA GLY A 100 -10.68 -11.69 -0.48
C GLY A 100 -9.84 -11.17 0.69
N GLY A 101 -10.47 -10.91 1.84
CA GLY A 101 -9.79 -10.54 3.08
C GLY A 101 -8.74 -11.57 3.52
N ASP A 102 -9.13 -12.85 3.55
CA ASP A 102 -8.21 -13.96 3.90
C ASP A 102 -7.00 -14.05 2.95
N LYS A 103 -7.22 -13.78 1.66
CA LYS A 103 -6.14 -13.73 0.66
C LYS A 103 -5.22 -12.53 0.88
N PHE A 104 -5.78 -11.38 1.26
CA PHE A 104 -5.00 -10.19 1.60
C PHE A 104 -4.11 -10.45 2.81
N GLU A 105 -4.61 -11.07 3.87
CA GLU A 105 -3.79 -11.45 5.03
C GLU A 105 -2.59 -12.32 4.63
N SER A 106 -2.81 -13.29 3.74
CA SER A 106 -1.74 -14.12 3.21
C SER A 106 -0.71 -13.31 2.40
N ILE A 107 -1.16 -12.36 1.59
CA ILE A 107 -0.26 -11.45 0.83
C ILE A 107 0.54 -10.56 1.79
N LEU A 108 -0.10 -10.04 2.85
CA LEU A 108 0.52 -9.14 3.81
C LEU A 108 1.66 -9.80 4.61
N GLN A 109 1.70 -11.13 4.69
CA GLN A 109 2.85 -11.84 5.26
C GLN A 109 4.15 -11.57 4.49
N GLU A 110 4.07 -11.31 3.17
CA GLU A 110 5.22 -10.93 2.34
C GLU A 110 5.55 -9.42 2.43
N TYR A 111 4.65 -8.61 2.97
CA TYR A 111 4.79 -7.15 3.07
C TYR A 111 5.42 -6.76 4.39
N THR A 112 6.22 -5.70 4.44
CA THR A 112 6.76 -5.18 5.70
C THR A 112 5.74 -4.25 6.35
N LEU A 113 5.46 -4.43 7.64
CA LEU A 113 4.70 -3.44 8.41
C LEU A 113 5.58 -2.19 8.56
N LEU A 114 5.17 -1.09 7.94
CA LEU A 114 5.89 0.17 7.92
C LEU A 114 5.51 1.06 9.10
N ALA A 115 4.24 1.00 9.51
CA ALA A 115 3.70 1.75 10.64
C ALA A 115 2.41 1.13 11.20
N GLY A 116 2.05 1.48 12.44
CA GLY A 116 0.83 1.03 13.11
C GLY A 116 1.00 -0.24 13.96
N ASN A 117 -0.12 -0.75 14.47
CA ASN A 117 -0.20 -1.97 15.26
C ASN A 117 -1.26 -2.88 14.61
N SER A 118 -0.82 -3.72 13.68
CA SER A 118 -1.69 -4.72 13.07
C SER A 118 -1.82 -5.96 13.93
N ASP A 119 -2.99 -6.58 13.89
CA ASP A 119 -3.30 -7.86 14.56
C ASP A 119 -2.92 -9.08 13.68
N ILE A 120 -2.42 -8.85 12.45
CA ILE A 120 -1.97 -9.93 11.57
C ILE A 120 -0.72 -10.59 12.17
N ASP A 121 -0.88 -11.81 12.67
CA ASP A 121 0.18 -12.64 13.22
C ASP A 121 1.18 -12.99 12.11
N ARG A 122 2.44 -12.54 12.26
CA ARG A 122 3.51 -12.89 11.33
C ARG A 122 4.12 -14.20 11.78
N VAL A 123 4.09 -15.21 10.92
CA VAL A 123 4.87 -16.42 11.13
C VAL A 123 6.35 -16.05 10.94
N GLU A 124 7.08 -15.96 12.05
CA GLU A 124 8.54 -15.71 12.09
C GLU A 124 9.36 -16.90 11.52
#